data_AF-A0A831SKB4-F1
#
_entry.id   AF-A0A831SKB4-F1
#
_cell.length_a   1.000
_cell.length_b   1.000
_cell.length_c   1.000
_cell.angle_alpha   90.00
_cell.angle_beta   90.00
_cell.angle_gamma   90.00
#
_symmetry.space_group_name_H-M   'P 1'
#
loop_
_entity.id
_entity.type
_entity.pdbx_description
1 polymer ?
#
loop_
_entity_poly.entity_id
_entity_poly.type
_entity_poly.pdbx_seq_one_letter_code
_entity_poly.pdbx_strand_id
1 'polypeptide(L)'
;MDLLELYQIRLDKCAAEQFWAVALLASMNGFVIIKKQILKEALGEIIPKLSIVVATLMGIGYIVSRHFIYLHYDLLANQILQQKAGDLSLLMPPSGGFMKDAALWSGVIFYGIIVIAMGVVSFKVLSKRREN
;
A
#
# COMPACT_ATOMS: atom_id res chain seq x y z
N MET A 1 -10.34 10.44 26.28
CA MET A 1 -9.76 9.60 25.24
C MET A 1 -8.52 8.96 25.82
N ASP A 2 -8.48 7.63 25.92
CA ASP A 2 -7.30 6.92 26.43
C ASP A 2 -6.17 6.97 25.39
N LEU A 3 -4.91 6.94 25.82
CA LEU A 3 -3.76 6.96 24.92
C LEU A 3 -3.75 5.74 23.99
N LEU A 4 -4.22 4.60 24.50
CA LEU A 4 -4.40 3.37 23.72
C LEU A 4 -5.43 3.55 22.60
N GLU A 5 -6.56 4.21 22.89
CA GLU A 5 -7.62 4.52 21.92
C GLU A 5 -7.09 5.44 20.81
N LEU A 6 -6.24 6.40 21.16
CA LEU A 6 -5.58 7.26 20.16
C LEU A 6 -4.69 6.46 19.21
N TYR A 7 -3.91 5.50 19.70
CA TYR A 7 -3.07 4.66 18.86
C TYR A 7 -3.89 3.70 17.99
N GLN A 8 -4.97 3.13 18.50
CA GLN A 8 -5.89 2.31 17.71
C GLN A 8 -6.48 3.10 16.53
N ILE A 9 -6.94 4.34 16.74
CA ILE A 9 -7.42 5.20 15.65
C ILE A 9 -6.33 5.48 14.62
N ARG A 10 -5.07 5.64 15.05
CA ARG A 10 -3.94 5.83 14.13
C ARG A 10 -3.66 4.58 13.28
N LEU A 11 -3.78 3.40 13.86
CA LEU A 11 -3.63 2.12 13.15
C LEU A 11 -4.71 1.96 12.07
N ASP A 12 -5.98 2.18 12.42
CA ASP A 12 -7.11 2.11 11.49
C ASP A 12 -6.96 3.11 10.34
N LYS A 13 -6.52 4.34 10.67
CA LYS A 13 -6.24 5.36 9.67
C LYS A 13 -5.14 4.92 8.70
N CYS A 14 -4.06 4.30 9.18
CA CYS A 14 -2.97 3.82 8.31
C CYS A 14 -3.47 2.74 7.35
N ALA A 15 -4.30 1.81 7.82
CA ALA A 15 -4.89 0.77 6.98
C ALA A 15 -5.83 1.37 5.92
N ALA A 16 -6.68 2.33 6.31
CA ALA A 16 -7.57 3.03 5.39
C ALA A 16 -6.78 3.83 4.32
N GLU A 17 -5.71 4.51 4.72
CA GLU A 17 -4.83 5.27 3.82
C GLU A 17 -4.16 4.36 2.77
N GLN A 18 -3.72 3.16 3.15
CA GLN A 18 -3.18 2.17 2.20
C GLN A 18 -4.25 1.70 1.21
N PHE A 19 -5.46 1.38 1.69
CA PHE A 19 -6.58 0.97 0.84
C PHE A 19 -6.92 2.06 -0.19
N TRP A 20 -7.06 3.32 0.26
CA TRP A 20 -7.37 4.43 -0.61
C TRP A 20 -6.26 4.75 -1.61
N ALA A 21 -4.99 4.61 -1.22
CA ALA A 21 -3.87 4.76 -2.14
C ALA A 21 -3.94 3.75 -3.29
N VAL A 22 -4.22 2.48 -2.98
CA VAL A 22 -4.38 1.42 -3.99
C VAL A 22 -5.59 1.68 -4.88
N ALA A 23 -6.72 2.10 -4.31
CA ALA A 23 -7.92 2.44 -5.07
C ALA A 23 -7.71 3.62 -6.04
N LEU A 24 -6.98 4.66 -5.61
CA LEU A 24 -6.61 5.79 -6.46
C LEU A 24 -5.70 5.35 -7.62
N LEU A 25 -4.69 4.53 -7.34
CA LEU A 25 -3.80 3.99 -8.38
C LEU A 25 -4.55 3.09 -9.36
N ALA A 26 -5.47 2.26 -8.87
CA ALA A 26 -6.34 1.44 -9.71
C ALA A 26 -7.20 2.31 -10.64
N SER A 27 -7.81 3.37 -10.10
CA SER A 27 -8.66 4.30 -10.85
C SER A 27 -7.85 5.06 -11.91
N MET A 28 -6.66 5.53 -11.55
CA MET A 28 -5.74 6.19 -12.48
C MET A 28 -5.29 5.25 -13.61
N ASN A 29 -4.94 4.00 -13.27
CA ASN A 29 -4.59 2.98 -14.27
C ASN A 29 -5.77 2.65 -15.19
N GLY A 30 -6.98 2.52 -14.64
CA GLY A 30 -8.21 2.35 -15.41
C GLY A 30 -8.43 3.49 -16.40
N PHE A 31 -8.24 4.74 -15.95
CA PHE A 31 -8.30 5.92 -16.80
C PHE A 31 -7.30 5.85 -17.96
N VAL A 32 -6.04 5.49 -17.68
CA VAL A 32 -4.99 5.35 -18.70
C VAL A 32 -5.35 4.29 -19.74
N ILE A 33 -5.88 3.15 -19.31
CA ILE A 33 -6.29 2.06 -20.19
C ILE A 33 -7.43 2.51 -21.12
N ILE A 34 -8.45 3.15 -20.55
CA ILE A 34 -9.64 3.60 -21.29
C ILE A 34 -9.30 4.73 -22.26
N LYS A 35 -8.47 5.70 -21.84
CA LYS A 35 -8.16 6.92 -22.60
C LYS A 35 -6.82 6.86 -23.32
N LYS A 36 -6.24 5.67 -23.51
CA LYS A 36 -4.89 5.46 -24.08
C LYS A 36 -4.65 6.23 -25.39
N GLN A 37 -5.65 6.30 -26.28
CA GLN A 37 -5.51 6.92 -27.59
C GLN A 37 -5.38 8.44 -27.46
N ILE A 38 -6.29 9.04 -26.71
CA ILE A 38 -6.33 10.48 -26.42
C ILE A 38 -5.05 10.90 -25.69
N LEU A 39 -4.60 10.10 -24.72
CA LEU A 39 -3.37 10.36 -23.98
C LEU A 39 -2.12 10.31 -24.89
N LYS A 40 -2.03 9.33 -25.78
CA LYS A 40 -0.92 9.23 -26.75
C LYS A 40 -0.92 10.39 -27.74
N GLU A 41 -2.09 10.81 -28.21
CA GLU A 41 -2.23 11.91 -29.16
C GLU A 41 -1.92 13.28 -28.51
N ALA A 42 -2.34 13.49 -27.27
CA ALA A 42 -2.14 14.76 -26.56
C ALA A 42 -0.74 14.92 -25.93
N LEU A 43 -0.18 13.85 -25.35
CA LEU A 43 1.03 13.90 -24.53
C LEU A 43 2.22 13.14 -25.15
N GLY A 44 2.01 12.48 -26.29
CA GLY A 44 2.99 11.55 -26.85
C GLY A 44 3.06 10.22 -26.08
N GLU A 45 3.92 9.32 -26.53
CA GLU A 45 4.02 7.96 -25.98
C GLU A 45 4.85 7.88 -24.68
N ILE A 46 5.84 8.77 -24.52
CA ILE A 46 6.81 8.70 -23.43
C ILE A 46 6.20 9.16 -22.10
N ILE A 47 5.48 10.28 -22.10
CA ILE A 47 4.96 10.91 -20.88
C ILE A 47 4.00 9.97 -20.13
N PRO A 48 2.98 9.36 -20.77
CA PRO A 48 2.07 8.46 -20.05
C PRO A 48 2.74 7.18 -19.55
N LYS A 49 3.80 6.71 -20.21
CA LYS A 49 4.58 5.55 -19.74
C LYS A 49 5.39 5.90 -18.50
N LEU A 50 6.09 7.04 -18.53
CA LEU A 50 6.89 7.50 -17.39
C LEU A 50 6.01 7.79 -16.18
N SER A 51 4.84 8.39 -16.38
CA SER A 51 3.92 8.69 -15.27
C SER A 51 3.41 7.42 -14.57
N ILE A 52 3.13 6.33 -15.30
CA ILE A 52 2.79 5.03 -14.68
C ILE A 52 3.94 4.52 -13.82
N VAL A 53 5.18 4.56 -14.34
CA VAL A 53 6.36 4.07 -13.59
C VAL A 53 6.54 4.86 -12.31
N VAL A 54 6.51 6.19 -12.40
CA VAL A 54 6.63 7.08 -11.24
C VAL A 54 5.50 6.84 -10.23
N ALA A 55 4.25 6.76 -10.70
CA ALA A 55 3.10 6.52 -9.82
C ALA A 55 3.16 5.14 -9.15
N THR A 56 3.64 4.11 -9.86
CA THR A 56 3.83 2.75 -9.31
C THR A 56 4.88 2.78 -8.19
N LEU A 57 6.04 3.42 -8.43
CA LEU A 57 7.10 3.54 -7.43
C LEU A 57 6.65 4.36 -6.20
N MET A 58 5.98 5.49 -6.43
CA MET A 58 5.42 6.31 -5.36
C MET A 58 4.34 5.55 -4.57
N GLY A 59 3.51 4.76 -5.25
CA GLY A 59 2.51 3.91 -4.61
C GLY A 59 3.12 2.88 -3.67
N ILE A 60 4.14 2.16 -4.13
CA ILE A 60 4.88 1.20 -3.30
C ILE A 60 5.53 1.92 -2.11
N GLY A 61 6.24 3.02 -2.36
CA GLY A 61 6.88 3.81 -1.30
C GLY A 61 5.88 4.31 -0.25
N TYR A 62 4.68 4.72 -0.68
CA TYR A 62 3.61 5.14 0.21
C TYR A 62 3.08 4.00 1.08
N ILE A 63 2.81 2.82 0.48
CA ILE A 63 2.34 1.63 1.21
C ILE A 63 3.37 1.24 2.29
N VAL A 64 4.66 1.19 1.92
CA VAL A 64 5.77 0.87 2.82
C VAL A 64 5.87 1.91 3.95
N SER A 65 5.82 3.20 3.62
CA SER A 65 5.84 4.28 4.62
C SER A 65 4.70 4.16 5.63
N ARG A 66 3.47 3.91 5.16
CA ARG A 66 2.31 3.69 6.03
C ARG A 66 2.45 2.45 6.88
N HIS A 67 3.08 1.39 6.36
CA HIS A 67 3.32 0.19 7.15
C HIS A 67 4.33 0.44 8.28
N PHE A 68 5.42 1.17 8.03
CA PHE A 68 6.35 1.55 9.10
C PHE A 68 5.67 2.37 10.20
N ILE A 69 4.79 3.31 9.82
CA ILE A 69 4.00 4.09 10.79
C ILE A 69 3.06 3.18 11.58
N TYR A 70 2.41 2.22 10.92
CA TYR A 70 1.57 1.22 11.58
C TYR A 70 2.39 0.42 12.62
N LEU A 71 3.56 -0.09 12.24
CA LEU A 71 4.44 -0.84 13.15
C LEU A 71 4.88 0.01 14.35
N HIS A 72 5.18 1.29 14.13
CA HIS A 72 5.55 2.19 15.21
C HIS A 72 4.42 2.34 16.24
N TYR A 73 3.17 2.57 15.79
CA TYR A 73 2.04 2.72 16.70
C TYR A 73 1.60 1.40 17.33
N ASP A 74 1.74 0.27 16.63
CA ASP A 74 1.45 -1.05 17.18
C ASP A 74 2.42 -1.39 18.33
N LEU A 75 3.71 -1.09 18.16
CA LEU A 75 4.70 -1.23 19.23
C LEU A 75 4.35 -0.38 20.47
N LEU A 76 3.96 0.88 20.26
CA LEU A 76 3.59 1.78 21.37
C LEU A 76 2.31 1.31 22.08
N ALA A 77 1.31 0.84 21.34
CA ALA A 77 0.08 0.28 21.92
C ALA A 77 0.38 -0.98 22.76
N ASN A 78 1.22 -1.88 22.24
CA ASN A 78 1.65 -3.08 22.94
C ASN A 78 2.42 -2.78 24.23
N GLN A 79 3.29 -1.75 24.24
CA GLN A 79 3.99 -1.32 25.45
C GLN A 79 3.03 -0.83 26.54
N ILE A 80 2.02 -0.04 26.18
CA ILE A 80 1.01 0.44 27.15
C ILE A 80 0.19 -0.73 27.70
N LEU A 81 -0.18 -1.69 26.85
CA LEU A 81 -0.92 -2.88 27.27
C LEU A 81 -0.09 -3.73 28.26
N GLN A 82 1.20 -3.92 28.01
CA GLN A 82 2.10 -4.63 28.94
C GLN A 82 2.26 -3.89 30.29
N GLN A 83 2.26 -2.55 30.28
CA GLN A 83 2.36 -1.76 31.51
C GLN A 83 1.08 -1.76 32.33
N LYS A 84 -0.09 -1.71 31.68
CA LYS A 84 -1.39 -1.68 32.37
C LYS A 84 -1.87 -3.07 32.81
N ALA A 85 -1.52 -4.11 32.07
CA ALA A 85 -1.94 -5.47 32.36
C ALA A 85 -0.72 -6.29 32.78
N GLY A 86 -0.51 -6.44 34.09
CA GLY A 86 0.54 -7.30 34.64
C GLY A 86 0.52 -8.67 33.99
N ASP A 87 1.66 -9.06 33.42
CA ASP A 87 1.96 -10.36 32.82
C ASP A 87 0.95 -10.88 31.78
N LEU A 88 0.78 -10.11 30.69
CA LEU A 88 -0.04 -10.52 29.53
C LEU A 88 0.71 -11.42 28.53
N SER A 89 1.76 -12.11 28.95
CA SER A 89 2.56 -13.03 28.14
C SER A 89 1.72 -14.16 27.48
N LEU A 90 0.51 -14.39 27.99
CA LEU A 90 -0.49 -15.35 27.48
C LEU A 90 -1.39 -14.83 26.34
N LEU A 91 -1.52 -13.52 26.13
CA LEU A 91 -2.34 -12.93 25.04
C LEU A 91 -1.49 -12.41 23.88
N MET A 92 -0.17 -12.38 24.04
CA MET A 92 0.74 -12.07 22.94
C MET A 92 0.97 -13.33 22.10
N PRO A 93 0.71 -13.30 20.79
CA PRO A 93 1.12 -14.40 19.92
C PRO A 93 2.65 -14.58 20.05
N PRO A 94 3.13 -15.83 20.11
CA PRO A 94 4.49 -16.15 20.53
C PRO A 94 5.55 -15.32 19.80
N SER A 95 6.53 -14.87 20.57
CA SER A 95 7.67 -14.09 20.10
C SER A 95 8.56 -14.95 19.20
N GLY A 96 8.64 -14.59 17.91
CA GLY A 96 9.67 -15.07 16.99
C GLY A 96 9.24 -16.24 16.13
N GLY A 97 8.92 -15.96 14.86
CA GLY A 97 8.70 -16.99 13.85
C GLY A 97 8.38 -16.38 12.50
N PHE A 98 8.90 -16.99 11.44
CA PHE A 98 8.69 -16.58 10.04
C PHE A 98 7.21 -16.30 9.70
N MET A 99 6.29 -17.07 10.28
CA MET A 99 4.83 -16.89 10.11
C MET A 99 4.31 -15.55 10.63
N LYS A 100 4.86 -15.04 11.75
CA LYS A 100 4.47 -13.74 12.31
C LYS A 100 4.99 -12.61 11.44
N ASP A 101 6.25 -12.67 11.01
CA ASP A 101 6.82 -11.68 10.11
C ASP A 101 6.12 -11.70 8.75
N ALA A 102 5.80 -12.89 8.22
CA ALA A 102 5.01 -13.02 7.01
C ALA A 102 3.61 -12.44 7.16
N ALA A 103 2.92 -12.67 8.29
CA ALA A 103 1.62 -12.08 8.56
C ALA A 103 1.70 -10.55 8.68
N LEU A 104 2.74 -10.03 9.35
CA LEU A 104 2.99 -8.60 9.52
C LEU A 104 3.14 -7.90 8.15
N TRP A 105 3.94 -8.48 7.26
CA TRP A 105 4.23 -7.92 5.94
C TRP A 105 3.21 -8.30 4.86
N SER A 106 2.29 -9.21 5.14
CA SER A 106 1.34 -9.76 4.16
C SER A 106 0.54 -8.68 3.44
N GLY A 107 0.08 -7.65 4.16
CA GLY A 107 -0.65 -6.52 3.58
C GLY A 107 0.20 -5.69 2.61
N VAL A 108 1.47 -5.42 2.97
CA VAL A 108 2.42 -4.70 2.11
C VAL A 108 2.73 -5.50 0.86
N ILE A 109 2.98 -6.81 1.00
CA ILE A 109 3.27 -7.69 -0.12
C ILE A 109 2.05 -7.77 -1.04
N PHE A 110 0.86 -7.97 -0.48
CA PHE A 110 -0.39 -8.05 -1.23
C PHE A 110 -0.65 -6.76 -2.03
N TYR A 111 -0.63 -5.60 -1.38
CA TYR A 111 -0.82 -4.32 -2.08
C TYR A 111 0.31 -4.00 -3.04
N GLY A 112 1.56 -4.33 -2.70
CA GLY A 112 2.71 -4.19 -3.58
C GLY A 112 2.55 -4.98 -4.88
N ILE A 113 2.15 -6.25 -4.80
CA ILE A 113 1.87 -7.10 -5.96
C ILE A 113 0.77 -6.48 -6.81
N ILE A 114 -0.33 -6.01 -6.21
CA ILE A 114 -1.44 -5.39 -6.94
C ILE A 114 -0.98 -4.12 -7.66
N VAL A 115 -0.26 -3.22 -6.98
CA VAL A 115 0.23 -1.97 -7.58
C VAL A 115 1.20 -2.26 -8.73
N ILE A 116 2.13 -3.21 -8.56
CA ILE A 116 3.05 -3.64 -9.62
C ILE A 116 2.28 -4.24 -10.80
N ALA A 117 1.34 -5.15 -10.56
CA ALA A 117 0.55 -5.79 -11.60
C ALA A 117 -0.22 -4.76 -12.43
N MET A 118 -0.88 -3.80 -11.78
CA MET A 118 -1.59 -2.72 -12.46
C MET A 118 -0.64 -1.84 -13.30
N GLY A 119 0.50 -1.46 -12.73
CA GLY A 119 1.52 -0.69 -13.45
C GLY A 119 2.03 -1.41 -14.70
N VAL A 120 2.34 -2.71 -14.58
CA VAL A 120 2.78 -3.55 -15.71
C VAL A 120 1.71 -3.65 -16.79
N VAL A 121 0.44 -3.86 -16.41
CA VAL A 121 -0.68 -3.94 -17.37
C VAL A 121 -0.84 -2.61 -18.11
N SER A 122 -0.89 -1.48 -17.39
CA SER A 122 -1.01 -0.16 -18.01
C SER A 122 0.16 0.14 -18.95
N PHE A 123 1.39 -0.22 -18.55
CA PHE A 123 2.58 -0.03 -19.39
C PHE A 123 2.52 -0.86 -20.67
N LYS A 124 2.08 -2.13 -20.58
CA LYS A 124 1.88 -3.00 -21.75
C LYS A 124 0.80 -2.45 -22.68
N VAL A 125 -0.31 -1.98 -22.14
CA VAL A 125 -1.41 -1.38 -22.92
C VAL A 125 -0.93 -0.13 -23.69
N LEU A 126 -0.10 0.70 -23.06
CA LEU A 126 0.50 1.84 -23.75
C LEU A 126 1.58 1.45 -24.76
N SER A 127 2.24 0.30 -24.59
CA SER A 127 3.30 -0.14 -25.50
C SER A 127 2.78 -0.90 -26.72
N LYS A 128 1.55 -1.41 -26.70
CA LYS A 128 0.94 -2.05 -27.88
C LYS A 128 0.75 -0.99 -28.98
N ARG A 129 1.43 -1.17 -30.12
CA ARG A 129 1.16 -0.39 -31.35
C ARG A 129 -0.25 -0.70 -31.85
N ARG A 130 -0.92 0.26 -32.51
CA ARG A 130 -2.22 0.01 -33.15
C ARG A 130 -2.05 -1.22 -34.06
N GLU A 131 -2.77 -2.30 -33.74
CA GLU A 131 -3.13 -3.29 -34.76
C GLU A 131 -4.17 -2.55 -35.60
N ASN A 132 -3.75 -2.14 -36.82
CA ASN A 132 -4.61 -1.53 -37.82
C ASN A 132 -5.59 -2.57 -38.37
#